data_AF-A0A0F9DVK9-F1
#
_entry.id   AF-A0A0F9DVK9-F1
#
_cell.length_a   1.000
_cell.length_b   1.000
_cell.length_c   1.000
_cell.angle_alpha   90.00
_cell.angle_beta   90.00
_cell.angle_gamma   90.00
#
_symmetry.space_group_name_H-M   'P 1'
#
loop_
_entity.id
_entity.type
_entity.pdbx_description
1 polymer ?
#
loop_
_entity_poly.entity_id
_entity_poly.type
_entity_poly.pdbx_seq_one_letter_code
_entity_poly.pdbx_strand_id
1 'polypeptide(L)'
;MMTQHPDAAAKYVSIQAEPEEAIDALLPEPKGLGIEEVMVDFEGKLTPYQQTAQIVLGLIDKGIDVGEQVKVTPRIPSGREEGVFRQLMALMSIVESNYKALKLTKRPAIQEIVLPMTRDAAELINLQKRIIDVVELANKEFGMSPEPLQIRPIPLVESMPAILILKPMLLDYKKGLAKMGFDLDKMRVMIGRSDLALTYGLGAAVLANVIAIADMGELAQEGLEVSPILGGGTLPFRGHLTLENLDNTLEQYRGAGTFTLQSAMRYDHGRKKTAELASALKKKVGDIGPVSLDAD
;
A
#
# COMPACT_ATOMS: atom_id res chain seq x y z
N MET A 1 -4.66 2.16 6.43
CA MET A 1 -4.36 2.87 5.16
C MET A 1 -5.65 3.40 4.55
N MET A 2 -5.84 4.71 4.41
CA MET A 2 -6.92 5.23 3.57
C MET A 2 -6.56 5.10 2.08
N THR A 3 -7.57 4.98 1.22
CA THR A 3 -7.35 4.86 -0.24
C THR A 3 -8.32 5.74 -1.03
N GLN A 4 -7.96 6.07 -2.27
CA GLN A 4 -8.78 6.87 -3.19
C GLN A 4 -9.78 6.03 -4.02
N HIS A 5 -10.26 4.91 -3.46
CA HIS A 5 -11.23 4.06 -4.17
C HIS A 5 -12.55 4.82 -4.42
N PRO A 6 -13.17 4.69 -5.60
CA PRO A 6 -14.42 5.37 -5.93
C PRO A 6 -15.65 4.55 -5.49
N ASP A 7 -15.69 4.13 -4.21
CA ASP A 7 -16.77 3.27 -3.68
C ASP A 7 -17.81 4.03 -2.85
N ALA A 8 -17.63 5.33 -2.62
CA ALA A 8 -18.58 6.16 -1.86
C ALA A 8 -19.79 6.60 -2.70
N ALA A 9 -20.98 6.58 -2.10
CA ALA A 9 -22.20 7.09 -2.72
C ALA A 9 -22.47 8.57 -2.41
N ALA A 10 -22.10 9.03 -1.21
CA ALA A 10 -22.50 10.33 -0.69
C ALA A 10 -21.64 11.52 -1.18
N LYS A 11 -20.43 11.28 -1.69
CA LYS A 11 -19.48 12.35 -2.00
C LYS A 11 -18.59 12.03 -3.19
N TYR A 12 -18.54 12.96 -4.14
CA TYR A 12 -17.50 13.03 -5.16
C TYR A 12 -16.28 13.80 -4.62
N VAL A 13 -15.08 13.24 -4.81
CA VAL A 13 -13.80 13.89 -4.47
C VAL A 13 -13.01 14.09 -5.76
N SER A 14 -12.71 15.34 -6.09
CA SER A 14 -11.90 15.66 -7.28
C SER A 14 -10.41 15.54 -7.01
N ILE A 15 -9.58 15.42 -8.06
CA ILE A 15 -8.11 15.40 -7.94
C ILE A 15 -7.52 16.62 -7.23
N GLN A 16 -8.23 17.76 -7.27
CA GLN A 16 -7.83 18.99 -6.61
C GLN A 16 -8.10 18.96 -5.09
N ALA A 17 -9.12 18.21 -4.66
CA ALA A 17 -9.50 18.11 -3.24
C ALA A 17 -8.77 16.96 -2.51
N GLU A 18 -8.21 16.00 -3.25
CA GLU A 18 -7.52 14.84 -2.69
C GLU A 18 -6.30 15.14 -1.82
N PRO A 19 -5.46 16.16 -2.11
CA PRO A 19 -4.39 16.51 -1.19
C PRO A 19 -4.92 16.90 0.20
N GLU A 20 -5.95 17.74 0.25
CA GLU A 20 -6.57 18.15 1.51
C GLU A 20 -7.29 17.00 2.21
N GLU A 21 -7.95 16.12 1.45
CA GLU A 21 -8.55 14.89 2.00
C GLU A 21 -7.50 14.01 2.68
N ALA A 22 -6.38 13.76 1.99
CA ALA A 22 -5.29 12.94 2.52
C ALA A 22 -4.69 13.56 3.77
N ILE A 23 -4.40 14.87 3.76
CA ILE A 23 -3.85 15.58 4.91
C ILE A 23 -4.83 15.51 6.09
N ASP A 24 -6.12 15.83 5.88
CA ASP A 24 -7.14 15.80 6.92
C ASP A 24 -7.28 14.41 7.55
N ALA A 25 -7.31 13.35 6.75
CA ALA A 25 -7.41 11.99 7.25
C ALA A 25 -6.18 11.56 8.06
N LEU A 26 -4.99 12.04 7.70
CA LEU A 26 -3.72 11.69 8.35
C LEU A 26 -3.41 12.55 9.58
N LEU A 27 -4.17 13.61 9.84
CA LEU A 27 -4.05 14.35 11.09
C LEU A 27 -4.58 13.52 12.28
N PRO A 28 -3.98 13.66 13.47
CA PRO A 28 -4.47 12.98 14.67
C PRO A 28 -5.86 13.51 15.09
N GLU A 29 -6.63 12.68 15.77
CA GLU A 29 -7.88 13.11 16.41
C GLU A 29 -7.61 14.20 17.47
N PRO A 30 -8.53 15.17 17.67
CA PRO A 30 -9.82 15.33 16.99
C PRO A 30 -9.74 16.15 15.68
N LYS A 31 -8.53 16.55 15.24
CA LYS A 31 -8.36 17.40 14.05
C LYS A 31 -8.61 16.61 12.77
N GLY A 32 -8.10 15.39 12.69
CA GLY A 32 -8.24 14.50 11.54
C GLY A 32 -9.03 13.22 11.84
N LEU A 33 -8.69 12.15 11.13
CA LEU A 33 -9.23 10.79 11.35
C LEU A 33 -8.29 9.87 12.13
N GLY A 34 -7.04 10.28 12.37
CA GLY A 34 -6.04 9.44 13.02
C GLY A 34 -5.60 8.24 12.16
N ILE A 35 -5.79 8.29 10.83
CA ILE A 35 -5.31 7.26 9.92
C ILE A 35 -3.81 7.47 9.67
N GLU A 36 -3.01 6.40 9.67
CA GLU A 36 -1.54 6.53 9.65
C GLU A 36 -0.92 6.26 8.27
N GLU A 37 -1.72 6.05 7.23
CA GLU A 37 -1.22 5.78 5.89
C GLU A 37 -2.23 6.17 4.82
N VAL A 38 -1.77 6.81 3.75
CA VAL A 38 -2.56 7.10 2.54
C VAL A 38 -1.98 6.41 1.32
N MET A 39 -2.85 5.81 0.52
CA MET A 39 -2.53 5.32 -0.82
C MET A 39 -2.97 6.33 -1.87
N VAL A 40 -2.01 6.82 -2.65
CA VAL A 40 -2.23 7.75 -3.78
C VAL A 40 -2.33 6.94 -5.07
N ASP A 41 -3.47 6.95 -5.74
CA ASP A 41 -3.74 6.10 -6.90
C ASP A 41 -3.36 6.78 -8.22
N PHE A 42 -2.25 6.36 -8.83
CA PHE A 42 -1.86 6.75 -10.19
C PHE A 42 -2.34 5.77 -11.26
N GLU A 43 -2.86 4.60 -10.88
CA GLU A 43 -3.23 3.56 -11.83
C GLU A 43 -4.62 3.79 -12.40
N GLY A 44 -5.65 3.83 -11.55
CA GLY A 44 -7.04 3.94 -11.97
C GLY A 44 -7.52 5.37 -12.24
N LYS A 45 -6.62 6.37 -12.16
CA LYS A 45 -7.00 7.78 -12.02
C LYS A 45 -6.13 8.74 -12.80
N LEU A 46 -6.69 9.91 -13.11
CA LEU A 46 -5.96 11.05 -13.70
C LEU A 46 -5.21 11.85 -12.63
N THR A 47 -4.48 11.15 -11.77
CA THR A 47 -3.76 11.77 -10.67
C THR A 47 -2.67 12.69 -11.21
N PRO A 48 -2.69 13.98 -10.86
CA PRO A 48 -1.70 14.93 -11.36
C PRO A 48 -0.35 14.61 -10.74
N TYR A 49 0.70 14.85 -11.53
CA TYR A 49 2.08 14.62 -11.15
C TYR A 49 2.44 15.26 -9.79
N GLN A 50 1.88 16.42 -9.44
CA GLN A 50 2.19 17.13 -8.20
C GLN A 50 1.48 16.58 -6.96
N GLN A 51 0.52 15.65 -7.08
CA GLN A 51 -0.33 15.25 -5.95
C GLN A 51 0.47 14.67 -4.77
N THR A 52 1.47 13.83 -5.05
CA THR A 52 2.39 13.27 -4.04
C THR A 52 3.10 14.38 -3.25
N ALA A 53 3.67 15.36 -3.95
CA ALA A 53 4.36 16.49 -3.33
C ALA A 53 3.39 17.36 -2.53
N GLN A 54 2.18 17.61 -3.04
CA GLN A 54 1.15 18.37 -2.32
C GLN A 54 0.79 17.70 -0.98
N ILE A 55 0.61 16.38 -0.97
CA ILE A 55 0.30 15.62 0.25
C ILE A 55 1.50 15.63 1.21
N VAL A 56 2.68 15.25 0.72
CA VAL A 56 3.90 15.14 1.55
C VAL A 56 4.26 16.48 2.18
N LEU A 57 4.34 17.55 1.38
CA LEU A 57 4.71 18.87 1.89
C LEU A 57 3.61 19.46 2.77
N GLY A 58 2.34 19.25 2.41
CA GLY A 58 1.22 19.68 3.25
C GLY A 58 1.20 19.02 4.63
N LEU A 59 1.58 17.74 4.74
CA LEU A 59 1.76 17.06 6.03
C LEU A 59 2.95 17.63 6.82
N ILE A 60 4.08 17.84 6.17
CA ILE A 60 5.28 18.44 6.79
C ILE A 60 4.96 19.84 7.32
N ASP A 61 4.23 20.67 6.57
CA ASP A 61 3.81 22.02 6.97
C ASP A 61 2.88 21.99 8.20
N LYS A 62 2.17 20.88 8.44
CA LYS A 62 1.38 20.64 9.66
C LYS A 62 2.18 20.05 10.81
N GLY A 63 3.50 19.86 10.64
CA GLY A 63 4.38 19.27 11.63
C GLY A 63 4.26 17.75 11.77
N ILE A 64 3.73 17.07 10.74
CA ILE A 64 3.64 15.60 10.71
C ILE A 64 4.86 15.02 10.00
N ASP A 65 5.56 14.09 10.66
CA ASP A 65 6.71 13.39 10.07
C ASP A 65 6.25 12.27 9.12
N VAL A 66 6.45 12.48 7.82
CA VAL A 66 6.12 11.51 6.78
C VAL A 66 7.28 10.53 6.62
N GLY A 67 6.99 9.23 6.77
CA GLY A 67 7.98 8.15 6.78
C GLY A 67 8.16 7.54 8.17
N GLU A 68 7.91 8.31 9.24
CA GLU A 68 7.94 7.82 10.64
C GLU A 68 6.56 7.80 11.31
N GLN A 69 5.84 8.93 11.35
CA GLN A 69 4.52 9.01 12.01
C GLN A 69 3.41 8.52 11.10
N VAL A 70 3.48 8.89 9.81
CA VAL A 70 2.50 8.51 8.80
C VAL A 70 3.20 8.09 7.52
N LYS A 71 2.54 7.27 6.71
CA LYS A 71 3.05 6.79 5.43
C LYS A 71 2.27 7.38 4.26
N VAL A 72 2.99 7.74 3.20
CA VAL A 72 2.42 8.03 1.88
C VAL A 72 2.91 6.94 0.94
N THR A 73 1.99 6.12 0.43
CA THR A 73 2.31 4.88 -0.28
C THR A 73 1.59 4.85 -1.64
N PRO A 74 2.17 5.46 -2.69
CA PRO A 74 1.53 5.52 -4.01
C PRO A 74 1.30 4.15 -4.63
N ARG A 75 0.10 3.92 -5.21
CA ARG A 75 -0.20 2.83 -6.15
C ARG A 75 0.15 3.33 -7.55
N ILE A 76 1.18 2.76 -8.15
CA ILE A 76 1.67 3.18 -9.46
C ILE A 76 1.02 2.35 -10.58
N PRO A 77 1.03 2.81 -11.84
CA PRO A 77 0.58 2.02 -12.97
C PRO A 77 1.43 0.76 -13.17
N SER A 78 0.80 -0.33 -13.64
CA SER A 78 1.53 -1.51 -14.12
C SER A 78 2.29 -1.17 -15.40
N GLY A 79 3.61 -1.35 -15.40
CA GLY A 79 4.43 -1.13 -16.59
C GLY A 79 4.07 -2.07 -17.76
N ARG A 80 3.41 -3.20 -17.47
CA ARG A 80 2.99 -4.21 -18.44
C ARG A 80 1.61 -3.91 -19.02
N GLU A 81 0.64 -3.57 -18.18
CA GLU A 81 -0.75 -3.33 -18.61
C GLU A 81 -0.99 -1.89 -19.08
N GLU A 82 -0.40 -0.90 -18.39
CA GLU A 82 -0.59 0.55 -18.66
C GLU A 82 0.58 1.19 -19.42
N GLY A 83 1.71 0.49 -19.48
CA GLY A 83 2.92 0.93 -20.17
C GLY A 83 3.95 1.65 -19.28
N VAL A 84 5.22 1.50 -19.65
CA VAL A 84 6.36 1.99 -18.86
C VAL A 84 6.39 3.52 -18.73
N PHE A 85 5.93 4.28 -19.73
CA PHE A 85 5.90 5.75 -19.66
C PHE A 85 5.01 6.27 -18.52
N ARG A 86 3.82 5.70 -18.34
CA ARG A 86 2.92 6.05 -17.22
C ARG A 86 3.54 5.70 -15.88
N GLN A 87 4.18 4.52 -15.81
CA GLN A 87 4.90 4.10 -14.61
C GLN A 87 6.05 5.06 -14.26
N LEU A 88 6.86 5.47 -15.25
CA LEU A 88 7.95 6.44 -15.06
C LEU A 88 7.44 7.81 -14.60
N MET A 89 6.31 8.28 -15.12
CA MET A 89 5.70 9.54 -14.67
C MET A 89 5.40 9.52 -13.17
N ALA A 90 4.79 8.45 -12.68
CA ALA A 90 4.53 8.27 -11.25
C ALA A 90 5.84 8.17 -10.45
N LEU A 91 6.84 7.43 -10.93
CA LEU A 91 8.14 7.33 -10.24
C LEU A 91 8.86 8.68 -10.13
N MET A 92 8.88 9.49 -11.19
CA MET A 92 9.48 10.83 -11.16
C MET A 92 8.78 11.74 -10.14
N SER A 93 7.45 11.69 -10.08
CA SER A 93 6.63 12.42 -9.10
C SER A 93 7.02 12.05 -7.66
N ILE A 94 7.23 10.76 -7.40
CA ILE A 94 7.62 10.24 -6.08
C ILE A 94 9.04 10.66 -5.71
N VAL A 95 9.98 10.53 -6.64
CA VAL A 95 11.39 10.90 -6.39
C VAL A 95 11.52 12.41 -6.18
N GLU A 96 10.82 13.24 -6.94
CA GLU A 96 10.78 14.69 -6.70
C GLU A 96 10.17 15.04 -5.34
N SER A 97 9.12 14.33 -4.92
CA SER A 97 8.53 14.53 -3.59
C SER A 97 9.52 14.22 -2.47
N ASN A 98 10.27 13.13 -2.61
CA ASN A 98 11.35 12.79 -1.68
C ASN A 98 12.48 13.81 -1.71
N TYR A 99 12.88 14.31 -2.87
CA TYR A 99 13.86 15.39 -2.97
C TYR A 99 13.44 16.63 -2.17
N LYS A 100 12.18 17.06 -2.31
CA LYS A 100 11.65 18.21 -1.58
C LYS A 100 11.57 17.93 -0.08
N ALA A 101 11.10 16.75 0.31
CA ALA A 101 11.03 16.34 1.72
C ALA A 101 12.43 16.32 2.37
N LEU A 102 13.43 15.71 1.72
CA LEU A 102 14.81 15.64 2.20
C LEU A 102 15.43 17.02 2.48
N LYS A 103 15.06 18.06 1.71
CA LYS A 103 15.51 19.44 1.98
C LYS A 103 14.97 19.99 3.29
N LEU A 104 13.74 19.63 3.64
CA LEU A 104 13.01 20.13 4.81
C LEU A 104 13.29 19.29 6.07
N THR A 105 13.29 17.97 5.95
CA THR A 105 13.29 17.03 7.09
C THR A 105 14.58 16.21 7.22
N LYS A 106 15.46 16.25 6.22
CA LYS A 106 16.65 15.38 6.09
C LYS A 106 16.34 13.89 6.02
N ARG A 107 15.09 13.52 5.76
CA ARG A 107 14.62 12.13 5.64
C ARG A 107 13.73 11.96 4.41
N PRO A 108 13.71 10.77 3.77
CA PRO A 108 12.80 10.49 2.67
C PRO A 108 11.38 10.24 3.19
N ALA A 109 10.38 10.83 2.53
CA ALA A 109 8.97 10.73 2.91
C ALA A 109 8.29 9.46 2.40
N ILE A 110 8.52 9.09 1.14
CA ILE A 110 7.93 7.93 0.47
C ILE A 110 8.99 6.84 0.37
N GLN A 111 8.76 5.72 1.04
CA GLN A 111 9.69 4.58 1.10
C GLN A 111 9.15 3.32 0.43
N GLU A 112 7.84 3.28 0.15
CA GLU A 112 7.15 2.11 -0.38
C GLU A 112 6.19 2.52 -1.49
N ILE A 113 6.05 1.70 -2.53
CA ILE A 113 5.11 1.91 -3.65
C ILE A 113 4.39 0.61 -4.00
N VAL A 114 3.09 0.68 -4.28
CA VAL A 114 2.27 -0.49 -4.61
C VAL A 114 2.26 -0.72 -6.13
N LEU A 115 2.62 -1.93 -6.56
CA LEU A 115 2.52 -2.39 -7.94
C LEU A 115 1.29 -3.30 -8.13
N PRO A 116 0.22 -2.83 -8.80
CA PRO A 116 -0.98 -3.63 -9.06
C PRO A 116 -0.71 -4.76 -10.06
N MET A 117 -1.59 -5.76 -10.05
CA MET A 117 -1.61 -6.87 -10.99
C MET A 117 -0.27 -7.62 -11.09
N THR A 118 0.45 -7.73 -9.97
CA THR A 118 1.75 -8.42 -9.94
C THR A 118 1.54 -9.92 -10.13
N ARG A 119 2.23 -10.53 -11.10
CA ARG A 119 2.10 -11.96 -11.41
C ARG A 119 3.38 -12.75 -11.15
N ASP A 120 4.54 -12.11 -11.22
CA ASP A 120 5.83 -12.78 -11.05
C ASP A 120 6.92 -11.87 -10.46
N ALA A 121 8.03 -12.51 -10.09
CA ALA A 121 9.20 -11.83 -9.52
C ALA A 121 9.90 -10.91 -10.52
N ALA A 122 9.85 -11.22 -11.82
CA ALA A 122 10.53 -10.45 -12.85
C ALA A 122 9.92 -9.06 -12.99
N GLU A 123 8.60 -8.92 -12.84
CA GLU A 123 7.91 -7.62 -12.78
C GLU A 123 8.45 -6.75 -11.64
N LEU A 124 8.62 -7.31 -10.43
CA LEU A 124 9.14 -6.60 -9.27
C LEU A 124 10.63 -6.23 -9.43
N ILE A 125 11.46 -7.13 -9.95
CA ILE A 125 12.88 -6.86 -10.23
C ILE A 125 13.01 -5.73 -11.27
N ASN A 126 12.21 -5.78 -12.34
CA ASN A 126 12.24 -4.76 -13.38
C ASN A 126 11.75 -3.41 -12.85
N LEU A 127 10.75 -3.39 -11.96
CA LEU A 127 10.35 -2.17 -11.26
C LEU A 127 11.48 -1.64 -10.36
N GLN A 128 12.16 -2.51 -9.60
CA GLN A 128 13.29 -2.08 -8.76
C GLN A 128 14.40 -1.42 -9.58
N LYS A 129 14.74 -2.00 -10.74
CA LYS A 129 15.72 -1.39 -11.66
C LYS A 129 15.27 -0.01 -12.13
N ARG A 130 14.00 0.13 -12.53
CA ARG A 130 13.45 1.44 -12.94
C ARG A 130 13.45 2.46 -11.80
N ILE A 131 13.18 2.04 -10.56
CA ILE A 131 13.31 2.92 -9.39
C ILE A 131 14.75 3.44 -9.28
N ILE A 132 15.75 2.55 -9.37
CA ILE A 132 17.17 2.91 -9.31
C ILE A 132 17.52 3.90 -10.43
N ASP A 133 17.12 3.61 -11.68
CA ASP A 133 17.41 4.48 -12.83
C ASP A 133 16.82 5.90 -12.64
N VAL A 134 15.60 6.02 -12.11
CA VAL A 134 14.96 7.32 -11.86
C VAL A 134 15.62 8.06 -10.69
N VAL A 135 16.05 7.34 -9.66
CA VAL A 135 16.81 7.92 -8.54
C VAL A 135 18.17 8.42 -9.01
N GLU A 136 18.88 7.65 -9.84
CA GLU A 136 20.16 8.07 -10.43
C GLU A 136 20.01 9.30 -11.32
N LEU A 137 18.95 9.36 -12.13
CA LEU A 137 18.61 10.54 -12.92
C LEU A 137 18.39 11.75 -12.00
N ALA A 138 17.60 11.61 -10.93
CA ALA A 138 17.36 12.71 -10.00
C ALA A 138 18.64 13.13 -9.25
N ASN A 139 19.51 12.19 -8.86
CA ASN A 139 20.80 12.49 -8.25
C ASN A 139 21.67 13.33 -9.18
N LYS A 140 21.72 12.96 -10.47
CA LYS A 140 22.48 13.68 -11.50
C LYS A 140 21.95 15.10 -11.73
N GLU A 141 20.63 15.26 -11.86
CA GLU A 141 20.04 16.55 -12.24
C GLU A 141 19.82 17.50 -11.05
N PHE A 142 19.61 16.99 -9.84
CA PHE A 142 19.24 17.79 -8.65
C PHE A 142 20.24 17.75 -7.50
N GLY A 143 21.32 16.97 -7.63
CA GLY A 143 22.38 16.84 -6.62
C GLY A 143 21.85 16.31 -5.28
N MET A 144 20.98 15.29 -5.31
CA MET A 144 20.53 14.65 -4.06
C MET A 144 21.67 13.89 -3.36
N SER A 145 21.42 13.44 -2.13
CA SER A 145 22.37 12.69 -1.29
C SER A 145 23.09 11.57 -2.08
N PRO A 146 24.38 11.29 -1.81
CA PRO A 146 25.09 10.17 -2.43
C PRO A 146 24.52 8.80 -2.05
N GLU A 147 23.70 8.70 -1.00
CA GLU A 147 23.05 7.46 -0.61
C GLU A 147 21.82 7.16 -1.48
N PRO A 148 21.68 5.93 -2.01
CA PRO A 148 20.52 5.57 -2.83
C PRO A 148 19.22 5.70 -2.03
N LEU A 149 18.28 6.47 -2.58
CA LEU A 149 16.92 6.53 -2.06
C LEU A 149 16.31 5.13 -2.12
N GLN A 150 16.06 4.52 -0.96
CA GLN A 150 15.49 3.17 -0.90
C GLN A 150 13.96 3.24 -0.98
N ILE A 151 13.43 3.18 -2.21
CA ILE A 151 12.00 2.93 -2.44
C ILE A 151 11.81 1.45 -2.74
N ARG A 152 10.93 0.79 -1.98
CA ARG A 152 10.63 -0.64 -2.09
C ARG A 152 9.26 -0.90 -2.73
N PRO A 153 9.17 -1.76 -3.74
CA PRO A 153 7.91 -2.29 -4.25
C PRO A 153 7.14 -3.11 -3.22
N ILE A 154 5.83 -2.88 -3.17
CA ILE A 154 4.82 -3.72 -2.53
C ILE A 154 4.03 -4.37 -3.66
N PRO A 155 4.17 -5.68 -3.91
CA PRO A 155 3.32 -6.36 -4.88
C PRO A 155 1.87 -6.33 -4.38
N LEU A 156 0.95 -5.93 -5.26
CA LEU A 156 -0.49 -6.15 -5.09
C LEU A 156 -0.91 -7.35 -5.95
N VAL A 157 -1.35 -8.41 -5.25
CA VAL A 157 -1.75 -9.69 -5.83
C VAL A 157 -3.27 -9.78 -5.85
N GLU A 158 -3.83 -9.93 -7.05
CA GLU A 158 -5.28 -9.78 -7.32
C GLU A 158 -5.89 -11.00 -8.05
N SER A 159 -5.11 -12.05 -8.27
CA SER A 159 -5.55 -13.23 -9.02
C SER A 159 -5.21 -14.54 -8.30
N MET A 160 -6.05 -15.55 -8.49
CA MET A 160 -5.84 -16.87 -7.89
C MET A 160 -4.50 -17.49 -8.33
N PRO A 161 -4.10 -17.47 -9.62
CA PRO A 161 -2.81 -18.02 -10.01
C PRO A 161 -1.63 -17.38 -9.29
N ALA A 162 -1.65 -16.05 -9.13
CA ALA A 162 -0.57 -15.32 -8.45
C ALA A 162 -0.53 -15.61 -6.94
N ILE A 163 -1.68 -15.85 -6.31
CA ILE A 163 -1.74 -16.31 -4.90
C ILE A 163 -1.10 -17.69 -4.75
N LEU A 164 -1.44 -18.64 -5.63
CA LEU A 164 -0.92 -20.01 -5.53
C LEU A 164 0.59 -20.14 -5.72
N ILE A 165 1.23 -19.13 -6.34
CA ILE A 165 2.69 -19.08 -6.54
C ILE A 165 3.35 -18.00 -5.69
N LEU A 166 2.65 -17.44 -4.70
CA LEU A 166 3.12 -16.29 -3.92
C LEU A 166 4.46 -16.56 -3.24
N LYS A 167 4.59 -17.67 -2.50
CA LYS A 167 5.84 -18.09 -1.84
C LYS A 167 7.04 -18.10 -2.81
N PRO A 168 7.05 -18.91 -3.89
CA PRO A 168 8.17 -18.93 -4.81
C PRO A 168 8.40 -17.57 -5.51
N MET A 169 7.34 -16.83 -5.84
CA MET A 169 7.46 -15.49 -6.43
C MET A 169 8.24 -14.53 -5.52
N LEU A 170 7.93 -14.49 -4.21
CA LEU A 170 8.60 -13.59 -3.27
C LEU A 170 10.06 -14.00 -3.01
N LEU A 171 10.33 -15.30 -2.93
CA LEU A 171 11.69 -15.83 -2.77
C LEU A 171 12.55 -15.53 -4.00
N ASP A 172 12.00 -15.66 -5.20
CA ASP A 172 12.71 -15.33 -6.43
C ASP A 172 12.93 -13.82 -6.56
N TYR A 173 12.01 -12.99 -6.06
CA TYR A 173 12.24 -11.55 -5.94
C TYR A 173 13.39 -11.24 -4.97
N LYS A 174 13.41 -11.86 -3.78
CA LYS A 174 14.52 -11.75 -2.81
C LYS A 174 15.86 -12.13 -3.43
N LYS A 175 15.95 -13.27 -4.14
CA LYS A 175 17.16 -13.68 -4.88
C LYS A 175 17.55 -12.67 -5.97
N GLY A 176 16.56 -12.10 -6.66
CA GLY A 176 16.75 -11.07 -7.67
C GLY A 176 17.39 -9.81 -7.09
N LEU A 177 16.89 -9.34 -5.94
CA LEU A 177 17.47 -8.22 -5.21
C LEU A 177 18.90 -8.50 -4.71
N ALA A 178 19.15 -9.70 -4.18
CA ALA A 178 20.48 -10.10 -3.72
C ALA A 178 21.52 -10.04 -4.85
N LYS A 179 21.15 -10.44 -6.08
CA LYS A 179 22.00 -10.31 -7.28
C LYS A 179 22.29 -8.85 -7.65
N MET A 180 21.43 -7.92 -7.24
CA MET A 180 21.61 -6.48 -7.42
C MET A 180 22.36 -5.82 -6.24
N GLY A 181 22.78 -6.60 -5.23
CA GLY A 181 23.49 -6.11 -4.06
C GLY A 181 22.57 -5.58 -2.94
N PHE A 182 21.27 -5.88 -2.99
CA PHE A 182 20.31 -5.48 -1.96
C PHE A 182 19.83 -6.69 -1.15
N ASP A 183 19.74 -6.52 0.16
CA ASP A 183 19.12 -7.53 1.02
C ASP A 183 17.63 -7.23 1.23
N LEU A 184 16.85 -8.30 1.45
CA LEU A 184 15.41 -8.22 1.70
C LEU A 184 15.03 -9.19 2.82
N ASP A 185 15.12 -8.70 4.04
CA ASP A 185 14.66 -9.42 5.23
C ASP A 185 13.19 -9.16 5.55
N LYS A 186 12.69 -7.99 5.14
CA LYS A 186 11.31 -7.55 5.42
C LYS A 186 10.67 -6.92 4.20
N MET A 187 9.43 -7.30 3.93
CA MET A 187 8.63 -6.66 2.90
C MET A 187 7.15 -6.60 3.26
N ARG A 188 6.41 -5.76 2.54
CA ARG A 188 4.94 -5.75 2.58
C ARG A 188 4.40 -6.34 1.29
N VAL A 189 3.25 -6.99 1.38
CA VAL A 189 2.50 -7.50 0.23
C VAL A 189 1.05 -7.10 0.41
N MET A 190 0.43 -6.62 -0.66
CA MET A 190 -0.99 -6.29 -0.66
C MET A 190 -1.78 -7.39 -1.38
N ILE A 191 -2.92 -7.77 -0.80
CA ILE A 191 -3.84 -8.74 -1.39
C ILE A 191 -5.19 -8.07 -1.69
N GLY A 192 -5.61 -8.16 -2.95
CA GLY A 192 -6.83 -7.54 -3.44
C GLY A 192 -8.03 -8.45 -3.26
N ARG A 193 -8.92 -8.14 -2.31
CA ARG A 193 -10.16 -8.90 -2.12
C ARG A 193 -11.10 -8.69 -3.32
N SER A 194 -11.29 -7.45 -3.74
CA SER A 194 -12.36 -7.07 -4.68
C SER A 194 -12.29 -7.83 -6.01
N ASP A 195 -11.13 -7.85 -6.65
CA ASP A 195 -10.92 -8.46 -7.96
C ASP A 195 -11.00 -9.98 -7.93
N LEU A 196 -10.52 -10.60 -6.85
CA LEU A 196 -10.70 -12.03 -6.61
C LEU A 196 -12.17 -12.40 -6.50
N ALA A 197 -12.95 -11.64 -5.73
CA ALA A 197 -14.37 -11.91 -5.55
C ALA A 197 -15.14 -11.71 -6.86
N LEU A 198 -14.80 -10.67 -7.61
CA LEU A 198 -15.40 -10.38 -8.91
C LEU A 198 -15.16 -11.51 -9.92
N THR A 199 -13.96 -12.08 -9.93
CA THR A 199 -13.53 -13.06 -10.95
C THR A 199 -13.85 -14.50 -10.56
N TYR A 200 -13.70 -14.86 -9.27
CA TYR A 200 -13.77 -16.25 -8.78
C TYR A 200 -14.91 -16.49 -7.79
N GLY A 201 -15.66 -15.44 -7.42
CA GLY A 201 -16.74 -15.51 -6.45
C GLY A 201 -16.30 -15.33 -5.00
N LEU A 202 -17.28 -15.03 -4.15
CA LEU A 202 -17.11 -14.67 -2.72
C LEU A 202 -16.28 -15.69 -1.94
N GLY A 203 -16.68 -16.96 -1.95
CA GLY A 203 -16.04 -18.01 -1.14
C GLY A 203 -14.60 -18.27 -1.55
N ALA A 204 -14.34 -18.39 -2.87
CA ALA A 204 -13.00 -18.59 -3.40
C ALA A 204 -12.07 -17.44 -3.05
N ALA A 205 -12.54 -16.20 -3.15
CA ALA A 205 -11.75 -15.01 -2.81
C ALA A 205 -11.37 -14.94 -1.33
N VAL A 206 -12.30 -15.32 -0.44
CA VAL A 206 -12.02 -15.41 1.00
C VAL A 206 -10.92 -16.43 1.27
N LEU A 207 -11.07 -17.66 0.76
CA LEU A 207 -10.10 -18.73 0.97
C LEU A 207 -8.72 -18.36 0.39
N ALA A 208 -8.69 -17.77 -0.80
CA ALA A 208 -7.46 -17.33 -1.43
C ALA A 208 -6.69 -16.31 -0.59
N ASN A 209 -7.39 -15.32 -0.02
CA ASN A 209 -6.76 -14.34 0.86
C ASN A 209 -6.23 -14.97 2.16
N VAL A 210 -6.96 -15.92 2.74
CA VAL A 210 -6.50 -16.66 3.93
C VAL A 210 -5.25 -17.48 3.61
N ILE A 211 -5.25 -18.21 2.50
CA ILE A 211 -4.07 -18.96 2.01
C ILE A 211 -2.89 -18.02 1.79
N ALA A 212 -3.10 -16.89 1.13
CA ALA A 212 -2.04 -15.91 0.90
C ALA A 212 -1.43 -15.39 2.21
N ILE A 213 -2.25 -15.11 3.24
CA ILE A 213 -1.74 -14.64 4.55
C ILE A 213 -0.98 -15.75 5.28
N ALA A 214 -1.47 -17.00 5.22
CA ALA A 214 -0.78 -18.15 5.81
C ALA A 214 0.59 -18.39 5.14
N ASP A 215 0.62 -18.39 3.81
CA ASP A 215 1.84 -18.50 2.99
C ASP A 215 2.87 -17.42 3.34
N MET A 216 2.42 -16.18 3.57
CA MET A 216 3.28 -15.08 4.04
C MET A 216 3.84 -15.31 5.45
N GLY A 217 3.07 -15.96 6.33
CA GLY A 217 3.51 -16.32 7.67
C GLY A 217 4.63 -17.37 7.68
N GLU A 218 4.59 -18.32 6.75
CA GLU A 218 5.62 -19.36 6.61
C GLU A 218 6.96 -18.83 6.08
N LEU A 219 6.93 -17.79 5.24
CA LEU A 219 8.14 -17.18 4.66
C LEU A 219 9.12 -16.63 5.71
N ALA A 220 8.66 -16.34 6.93
CA ALA A 220 9.54 -15.95 8.03
C ALA A 220 10.57 -17.06 8.36
N GLN A 221 10.19 -18.34 8.20
CA GLN A 221 11.09 -19.48 8.38
C GLN A 221 12.16 -19.56 7.29
N GLU A 222 11.89 -18.97 6.12
CA GLU A 222 12.81 -18.80 4.99
C GLU A 222 13.60 -17.48 5.04
N GLY A 223 13.54 -16.77 6.18
CA GLY A 223 14.25 -15.52 6.43
C GLY A 223 13.65 -14.30 5.72
N LEU A 224 12.36 -14.33 5.35
CA LEU A 224 11.65 -13.20 4.79
C LEU A 224 10.39 -12.90 5.61
N GLU A 225 10.43 -11.86 6.44
CA GLU A 225 9.25 -11.39 7.16
C GLU A 225 8.33 -10.61 6.21
N VAL A 226 7.11 -11.11 6.03
CA VAL A 226 6.12 -10.46 5.16
C VAL A 226 4.99 -9.88 5.99
N SER A 227 4.72 -8.58 5.81
CA SER A 227 3.61 -7.86 6.45
C SER A 227 2.44 -7.66 5.48
N PRO A 228 1.32 -8.40 5.62
CA PRO A 228 0.20 -8.35 4.68
C PRO A 228 -0.63 -7.07 4.81
N ILE A 229 -1.06 -6.53 3.68
CA ILE A 229 -2.04 -5.46 3.55
C ILE A 229 -3.31 -6.04 2.90
N LEU A 230 -4.43 -6.01 3.61
CA LEU A 230 -5.72 -6.44 3.07
C LEU A 230 -6.45 -5.28 2.39
N GLY A 231 -6.56 -5.36 1.06
CA GLY A 231 -7.36 -4.45 0.25
C GLY A 231 -8.82 -4.90 0.17
N GLY A 232 -9.71 -4.23 0.89
CA GLY A 232 -11.14 -4.54 0.92
C GLY A 232 -12.05 -3.36 1.23
N GLY A 233 -13.27 -3.41 0.70
CA GLY A 233 -14.32 -2.39 0.90
C GLY A 233 -15.30 -2.73 2.01
N THR A 234 -16.29 -1.87 2.23
CA THR A 234 -17.29 -2.00 3.30
C THR A 234 -18.36 -3.04 3.02
N LEU A 235 -18.67 -3.33 1.75
CA LEU A 235 -19.68 -4.33 1.38
C LEU A 235 -19.15 -5.76 1.52
N PRO A 236 -20.01 -6.75 1.89
CA PRO A 236 -19.60 -8.15 2.07
C PRO A 236 -18.83 -8.76 0.90
N PHE A 237 -19.21 -8.42 -0.33
CA PHE A 237 -18.56 -8.92 -1.54
C PHE A 237 -17.13 -8.38 -1.73
N ARG A 238 -16.79 -7.23 -1.14
CA ARG A 238 -15.49 -6.55 -1.34
C ARG A 238 -14.60 -6.44 -0.11
N GLY A 239 -15.12 -6.62 1.11
CA GLY A 239 -14.29 -6.86 2.30
C GLY A 239 -15.08 -7.03 3.59
N HIS A 240 -16.27 -6.43 3.64
CA HIS A 240 -17.05 -6.26 4.86
C HIS A 240 -16.29 -5.55 5.98
N LEU A 241 -15.32 -4.69 5.65
CA LEU A 241 -14.57 -3.96 6.67
C LEU A 241 -15.38 -2.75 7.12
N THR A 242 -16.09 -2.89 8.23
CA THR A 242 -16.81 -1.83 8.91
C THR A 242 -16.49 -1.85 10.40
N LEU A 243 -16.89 -0.81 11.14
CA LEU A 243 -16.71 -0.77 12.59
C LEU A 243 -17.44 -1.95 13.28
N GLU A 244 -18.64 -2.26 12.82
CA GLU A 244 -19.50 -3.29 13.39
C GLU A 244 -19.00 -4.72 13.11
N ASN A 245 -18.29 -4.91 12.00
CA ASN A 245 -17.80 -6.23 11.58
C ASN A 245 -16.29 -6.42 11.85
N LEU A 246 -15.64 -5.47 12.54
CA LEU A 246 -14.19 -5.47 12.74
C LEU A 246 -13.68 -6.79 13.34
N ASP A 247 -14.32 -7.30 14.40
CA ASP A 247 -13.85 -8.50 15.09
C ASP A 247 -13.91 -9.75 14.20
N ASN A 248 -14.97 -9.88 13.40
CA ASN A 248 -15.06 -10.95 12.41
C ASN A 248 -14.00 -10.81 11.32
N THR A 249 -13.73 -9.58 10.86
CA THR A 249 -12.69 -9.32 9.85
C THR A 249 -11.30 -9.66 10.39
N LEU A 250 -10.99 -9.30 11.64
CA LEU A 250 -9.71 -9.63 12.26
C LEU A 250 -9.54 -11.13 12.50
N GLU A 251 -10.60 -11.82 12.90
CA GLU A 251 -10.57 -13.28 13.07
C GLU A 251 -10.45 -14.03 11.74
N GLN A 252 -11.10 -13.52 10.69
CA GLN A 252 -11.04 -14.13 9.36
C GLN A 252 -9.70 -13.91 8.66
N TYR A 253 -9.06 -12.75 8.88
CA TYR A 253 -7.82 -12.35 8.21
C TYR A 253 -6.67 -12.13 9.19
N ARG A 254 -6.58 -13.01 10.20
CA ARG A 254 -5.49 -13.02 11.20
C ARG A 254 -4.13 -13.02 10.52
N GLY A 255 -3.19 -12.25 11.04
CA GLY A 255 -1.88 -12.02 10.42
C GLY A 255 -1.81 -10.81 9.48
N ALA A 256 -2.94 -10.25 9.02
CA ALA A 256 -2.90 -8.99 8.25
C ALA A 256 -2.51 -7.80 9.16
N GLY A 257 -1.50 -7.05 8.74
CA GLY A 257 -0.93 -5.92 9.49
C GLY A 257 -1.44 -4.55 9.04
N THR A 258 -2.16 -4.47 7.91
CA THR A 258 -2.73 -3.21 7.42
C THR A 258 -4.04 -3.48 6.70
N PHE A 259 -5.04 -2.62 6.92
CA PHE A 259 -6.33 -2.70 6.26
C PHE A 259 -6.63 -1.39 5.50
N THR A 260 -7.28 -1.50 4.35
CA THR A 260 -7.71 -0.33 3.57
C THR A 260 -9.02 0.25 4.08
N LEU A 261 -9.03 1.52 4.46
CA LEU A 261 -10.24 2.29 4.76
C LEU A 261 -10.65 3.07 3.51
N GLN A 262 -11.50 2.45 2.69
CA GLN A 262 -11.97 2.98 1.41
C GLN A 262 -12.97 4.15 1.61
N SER A 263 -13.35 4.81 0.52
CA SER A 263 -14.11 6.06 0.56
C SER A 263 -15.51 5.87 1.14
N ALA A 264 -16.19 4.74 0.89
CA ALA A 264 -17.49 4.46 1.50
C ALA A 264 -17.43 4.47 3.03
N MET A 265 -16.35 3.93 3.61
CA MET A 265 -16.16 3.97 5.07
C MET A 265 -15.97 5.40 5.59
N ARG A 266 -15.30 6.27 4.81
CA ARG A 266 -15.04 7.67 5.21
C ARG A 266 -16.25 8.58 5.04
N TYR A 267 -17.05 8.35 3.99
CA TYR A 267 -18.12 9.26 3.58
C TYR A 267 -19.53 8.75 3.87
N ASP A 268 -19.82 7.49 3.59
CA ASP A 268 -21.17 6.93 3.77
C ASP A 268 -21.40 6.46 5.21
N HIS A 269 -20.41 5.76 5.80
CA HIS A 269 -20.45 5.41 7.22
C HIS A 269 -20.10 6.61 8.13
N GLY A 270 -19.39 7.60 7.57
CA GLY A 270 -19.13 8.89 8.17
C GLY A 270 -17.92 8.97 9.09
N ARG A 271 -17.38 10.18 9.21
CA ARG A 271 -16.11 10.53 9.90
C ARG A 271 -15.95 9.86 11.27
N LYS A 272 -16.99 9.92 12.11
CA LYS A 272 -16.94 9.40 13.49
C LYS A 272 -16.67 7.89 13.51
N LYS A 273 -17.44 7.12 12.74
CA LYS A 273 -17.26 5.66 12.67
C LYS A 273 -15.91 5.30 12.06
N THR A 274 -15.44 6.07 11.08
CA THR A 274 -14.12 5.87 10.49
C THR A 274 -13.00 6.04 11.51
N ALA A 275 -13.04 7.11 12.31
CA ALA A 275 -12.03 7.38 13.33
C ALA A 275 -12.04 6.31 14.43
N GLU A 276 -13.23 5.91 14.90
CA GLU A 276 -13.39 4.80 15.85
C GLU A 276 -12.82 3.48 15.29
N LEU A 277 -13.09 3.16 14.02
CA LEU A 277 -12.53 1.98 13.34
C LEU A 277 -11.01 2.06 13.20
N ALA A 278 -10.45 3.20 12.81
CA ALA A 278 -9.00 3.40 12.71
C ALA A 278 -8.31 3.22 14.07
N SER A 279 -8.89 3.80 15.14
CA SER A 279 -8.42 3.66 16.51
C SER A 279 -8.49 2.21 16.99
N ALA A 280 -9.58 1.49 16.67
CA ALA A 280 -9.75 0.09 17.03
C ALA A 280 -8.78 -0.83 16.27
N LEU A 281 -8.56 -0.60 14.97
CA LEU A 281 -7.56 -1.32 14.18
C LEU A 281 -6.16 -1.12 14.77
N LYS A 282 -5.76 0.12 15.07
CA LYS A 282 -4.45 0.42 15.67
C LYS A 282 -4.20 -0.34 16.98
N LYS A 283 -5.25 -0.61 17.76
CA LYS A 283 -5.15 -1.33 19.04
C LYS A 283 -5.16 -2.86 18.92
N LYS A 284 -5.77 -3.40 17.86
CA LYS A 284 -6.04 -4.85 17.72
C LYS A 284 -5.19 -5.53 16.65
N VAL A 285 -4.67 -4.79 15.68
CA VAL A 285 -3.81 -5.32 14.61
C VAL A 285 -2.44 -5.64 15.19
N GLY A 286 -1.91 -6.82 14.88
CA GLY A 286 -0.62 -7.30 15.39
C GLY A 286 -0.72 -8.20 16.63
N ASP A 287 -1.87 -8.23 17.31
CA ASP A 287 -2.10 -9.13 18.45
C ASP A 287 -2.29 -10.60 18.03
N ILE A 288 -2.55 -10.83 16.73
CA ILE A 288 -3.01 -12.11 16.23
C ILE A 288 -2.19 -12.54 15.01
N GLY A 289 -1.35 -13.57 15.20
CA GLY A 289 -0.53 -14.17 14.16
C GLY A 289 -1.35 -14.87 13.06
N PRO A 290 -0.73 -15.15 11.90
CA PRO A 290 -1.39 -15.82 10.78
C PRO A 290 -1.86 -17.22 11.17
N VAL A 291 -2.90 -17.69 10.48
CA VAL A 291 -3.40 -19.06 10.63
C VAL A 291 -2.37 -20.05 10.08
N SER A 292 -2.03 -21.08 10.87
CA SER A 292 -1.29 -22.24 10.38
C SER A 292 -2.29 -23.19 9.72
N LEU A 293 -2.19 -23.37 8.39
CA LEU A 293 -3.10 -24.25 7.65
C LEU A 293 -2.80 -25.73 7.86
N ASP A 294 -1.59 -26.05 8.32
CA ASP A 294 -1.13 -27.41 8.64
C ASP A 294 -1.30 -27.77 10.12
N ALA A 295 -2.03 -26.97 10.91
CA ALA A 295 -2.33 -27.29 12.29
C ALA A 295 -3.54 -28.24 12.36
N ASP A 296 -3.29 -29.50 12.71
CA ASP A 296 -4.30 -30.51 13.05
C ASP A 296 -5.23 -30.08 14.20
#